data_AF-A0AAW0KSX1-F1
#
_entry.id   AF-A0AAW0KSX1-F1
#
_cell.length_a   1.000
_cell.length_b   1.000
_cell.length_c   1.000
_cell.angle_alpha   90.00
_cell.angle_beta   90.00
_cell.angle_gamma   90.00
#
_symmetry.space_group_name_H-M   'P 1'
#
loop_
_entity.id
_entity.type
_entity.pdbx_description
1 polymer ?
#
loop_
_entity_poly.entity_id
_entity_poly.type
_entity_poly.pdbx_seq_one_letter_code
_entity_poly.pdbx_strand_id
1 'polypeptide(L)'
;MNSVYLDGFSFVDDQDGNFYLTFDFADKAVSSYYALNSQGNLVQKDLNNGREDTGWSALLTECDVYGNCGAFGTCNPKNSPICSCFQGFEPNNTKEWNRGNWTSGCVRRTPLQCERVNTGGEGKKDGFLNLKMMKVPDIAVWSSAFENKCRVQCLENCSCIAYAFDTGIGCMSWTNKLIDTQQFSSSGLDLYIRVAYSELGKARDVKKIVTITVITGTIFLSICSYLLWMWMAKQKCNIPI
;
A
#
# COMPACT_ATOMS: atom_id res chain seq x y z
N MET A 1 5.46 14.72 -13.99
CA MET A 1 5.30 15.50 -12.74
C MET A 1 4.09 16.38 -12.94
N ASN A 2 2.93 15.97 -12.45
CA ASN A 2 1.75 16.85 -12.44
C ASN A 2 1.97 17.80 -11.27
N SER A 3 2.35 19.03 -11.59
CA SER A 3 2.62 20.05 -10.60
C SER A 3 1.29 20.46 -9.94
N VAL A 4 1.21 20.33 -8.62
CA VAL A 4 0.08 20.77 -7.78
C VAL A 4 -0.25 22.26 -7.99
N TYR A 5 0.68 23.03 -8.57
CA TYR A 5 0.48 24.43 -8.95
C TYR A 5 -0.52 24.68 -10.09
N LEU A 6 -0.95 23.66 -10.85
CA LEU A 6 -1.83 23.85 -12.01
C LEU A 6 -3.32 23.71 -11.71
N ASP A 7 -3.72 23.03 -10.62
CA ASP A 7 -5.13 22.73 -10.34
C ASP A 7 -5.78 23.67 -9.31
N GLY A 8 -5.00 24.60 -8.73
CA GLY A 8 -5.54 25.73 -7.96
C GLY A 8 -6.33 25.40 -6.70
N PHE A 9 -6.26 24.15 -6.23
CA PHE A 9 -6.88 23.74 -4.98
C PHE A 9 -6.14 24.34 -3.79
N SER A 10 -6.91 24.91 -2.87
CA SER A 10 -6.44 25.43 -1.59
C SER A 10 -7.30 24.89 -0.46
N PHE A 11 -6.64 24.39 0.56
CA PHE A 11 -7.26 24.02 1.83
C PHE A 11 -7.14 25.20 2.78
N VAL A 12 -8.28 25.75 3.19
CA VAL A 12 -8.38 26.96 4.02
C VAL A 12 -8.93 26.57 5.38
N ASP A 13 -8.14 26.83 6.42
CA ASP A 13 -8.57 26.82 7.83
C ASP A 13 -8.96 28.25 8.22
N ASP A 14 -10.23 28.46 8.55
CA ASP A 14 -10.73 29.79 8.94
C ASP A 14 -10.39 30.16 10.39
N GLN A 15 -9.72 29.28 11.14
CA GLN A 15 -9.38 29.41 12.56
C GLN A 15 -10.59 29.46 13.52
N ASP A 16 -11.81 29.47 12.99
CA ASP A 16 -13.07 29.40 13.74
C ASP A 16 -13.60 27.95 13.80
N GLY A 17 -12.78 26.99 13.36
CA GLY A 17 -13.08 25.56 13.37
C GLY A 17 -13.77 25.05 12.11
N ASN A 18 -13.88 25.87 11.06
CA ASN A 18 -14.34 25.40 9.75
C ASN A 18 -13.16 25.27 8.78
N PHE A 19 -13.30 24.28 7.90
CA PHE A 19 -12.32 23.99 6.86
C PHE A 19 -13.01 24.02 5.51
N TYR A 20 -12.40 24.71 4.55
CA TYR A 20 -12.91 24.84 3.19
C TYR A 20 -11.90 24.29 2.21
N LEU A 21 -12.37 23.51 1.24
CA LEU A 21 -11.61 23.20 0.05
C LEU A 21 -12.12 24.13 -1.06
N THR A 22 -11.26 25.03 -1.52
CA THR A 22 -11.55 25.93 -2.63
C THR A 22 -10.67 25.57 -3.82
N PHE A 23 -11.09 25.91 -5.04
CA PHE A 23 -10.30 25.73 -6.25
C PHE A 23 -10.47 26.92 -7.19
N ASP A 24 -9.41 27.29 -7.89
CA ASP A 24 -9.43 28.34 -8.92
C ASP A 24 -8.47 27.99 -10.06
N PHE A 25 -8.96 27.95 -11.30
CA PHE A 25 -8.11 27.57 -12.44
C PHE A 25 -7.28 28.77 -12.93
N ALA A 26 -6.00 28.53 -13.18
CA ALA A 26 -5.11 29.57 -13.71
C ALA A 26 -5.56 30.08 -15.08
N ASP A 27 -6.12 29.18 -15.91
CA ASP A 27 -6.74 29.54 -17.17
C ASP A 27 -8.24 29.83 -16.97
N LYS A 28 -8.61 31.11 -17.08
CA LYS A 28 -10.00 31.57 -16.93
C LYS A 28 -10.92 31.14 -18.07
N ALA A 29 -10.37 30.61 -19.16
CA ALA A 29 -11.17 30.00 -20.22
C ALA A 29 -11.65 28.59 -19.84
N VAL A 30 -11.02 27.95 -18.85
CA VAL A 30 -11.46 26.66 -18.32
C VAL A 30 -12.73 26.88 -17.51
N SER A 31 -13.84 26.38 -18.04
CA SER A 31 -15.11 26.34 -17.34
C SER A 31 -15.32 24.91 -16.86
N SER A 32 -15.13 24.68 -15.56
CA SER A 32 -15.45 23.38 -14.96
C SER A 32 -16.06 23.56 -13.57
N TYR A 33 -16.85 22.58 -13.15
CA TYR A 33 -17.47 22.55 -11.84
C TYR A 33 -17.49 21.14 -11.26
N TYR A 34 -17.54 21.04 -9.94
CA TYR A 34 -17.69 19.76 -9.24
C TYR A 34 -19.14 19.56 -8.86
N ALA A 35 -19.67 18.36 -9.11
CA ALA A 35 -21.03 18.00 -8.75
C ALA A 35 -21.12 16.56 -8.26
N LEU A 36 -22.06 16.32 -7.35
CA LEU A 36 -22.51 14.97 -7.02
C LEU A 36 -23.51 14.52 -8.06
N ASN A 37 -23.22 13.42 -8.75
CA ASN A 37 -24.16 12.85 -9.70
C ASN A 37 -25.30 12.09 -8.98
N SER A 38 -26.29 11.60 -9.75
CA SER A 38 -27.44 10.86 -9.20
C SER A 38 -27.09 9.54 -8.50
N GLN A 39 -25.86 9.05 -8.66
CA GLN A 39 -25.34 7.85 -8.00
C GLN A 39 -24.53 8.19 -6.74
N GLY A 40 -24.43 9.47 -6.36
CA GLY A 40 -23.66 9.91 -5.19
C GLY A 40 -22.15 9.97 -5.42
N ASN A 41 -21.68 9.92 -6.66
CA ASN A 41 -20.26 10.03 -6.99
C ASN A 41 -19.91 11.49 -7.33
N LEU A 42 -18.83 11.98 -6.74
CA LEU A 42 -18.33 13.32 -7.01
C LEU A 42 -17.57 13.32 -8.34
N VAL A 43 -17.98 14.18 -9.25
CA VAL A 43 -17.40 14.29 -10.59
C VAL A 43 -17.02 15.72 -10.92
N GLN A 44 -15.94 15.88 -11.67
CA GLN A 44 -15.59 17.14 -12.32
C GLN A 44 -16.23 17.17 -13.71
N LYS A 45 -16.96 18.25 -14.00
CA LYS A 45 -17.64 18.49 -15.25
C LYS A 45 -16.98 19.63 -15.99
N ASP A 46 -16.51 19.36 -17.19
CA ASP A 46 -15.87 20.34 -18.07
C ASP A 46 -16.89 20.83 -19.11
N LEU A 47 -17.04 22.15 -19.21
CA LEU A 47 -17.96 22.83 -20.11
C LEU A 47 -17.20 23.29 -21.37
N ASN A 48 -17.33 22.53 -22.45
CA ASN A 48 -16.67 22.81 -23.72
C ASN A 48 -17.71 23.10 -24.82
N ASN A 49 -17.78 24.35 -25.28
CA ASN A 49 -18.65 24.77 -26.40
C ASN A 49 -20.10 24.27 -26.31
N GLY A 50 -20.68 24.30 -25.10
CA GLY A 50 -22.06 23.86 -24.83
C GLY A 50 -22.23 22.34 -24.63
N ARG A 51 -21.14 21.57 -24.63
CA ARG A 51 -21.13 20.16 -24.20
C ARG A 51 -20.53 20.05 -22.81
N GLU A 52 -21.04 19.09 -22.05
CA GLU A 52 -20.55 18.76 -20.72
C GLU A 52 -19.90 17.39 -20.76
N ASP A 53 -18.59 17.35 -20.54
CA ASP A 53 -17.82 16.11 -20.46
C ASP A 53 -17.36 15.87 -19.01
N THR A 54 -17.10 14.62 -18.67
CA THR A 54 -16.61 14.26 -17.32
C THR A 54 -15.10 14.10 -17.38
N GLY A 55 -14.37 15.09 -16.88
CA GLY A 55 -12.91 15.08 -16.85
C GLY A 55 -12.33 14.21 -15.74
N TRP A 56 -13.01 14.16 -14.58
CA TRP A 56 -12.57 13.39 -13.42
C TRP A 56 -13.75 12.83 -12.60
N SER A 57 -13.51 11.74 -11.89
CA SER A 57 -14.47 11.05 -11.03
C SER A 57 -13.77 10.56 -9.76
N ALA A 58 -14.40 10.75 -8.60
CA ALA A 58 -13.86 10.30 -7.32
C ALA A 58 -13.80 8.77 -7.21
N LEU A 59 -14.81 8.08 -7.76
CA LEU A 59 -14.86 6.62 -7.83
C LEU A 59 -14.57 6.16 -9.25
N LEU A 60 -13.40 5.58 -9.50
CA LEU A 60 -13.01 5.02 -10.80
C LEU A 60 -12.84 3.50 -10.75
N THR A 61 -12.45 2.98 -9.59
CA THR A 61 -12.12 1.58 -9.36
C THR A 61 -12.73 1.11 -8.04
N GLU A 62 -12.80 -0.20 -7.84
CA GLU A 62 -13.21 -0.79 -6.55
C GLU A 62 -12.33 -0.33 -5.38
N CYS A 63 -11.08 0.09 -5.64
CA CYS A 63 -10.19 0.60 -4.59
C CYS A 63 -10.57 2.00 -4.09
N ASP A 64 -11.35 2.76 -4.85
CA ASP A 64 -11.79 4.09 -4.44
C ASP A 64 -13.01 4.01 -3.51
N VAL A 65 -13.64 2.83 -3.41
CA VAL A 65 -14.71 2.56 -2.45
C VAL A 65 -14.10 2.42 -1.05
N TYR A 66 -14.62 3.24 -0.13
CA TYR A 66 -14.15 3.29 1.25
C TYR A 66 -14.08 1.90 1.90
N GLY A 67 -12.90 1.55 2.40
CA GLY A 67 -12.71 0.33 3.21
C GLY A 67 -12.83 -0.99 2.43
N ASN A 68 -12.72 -0.97 1.09
CA ASN A 68 -12.90 -2.17 0.25
C ASN A 68 -12.04 -3.38 0.66
N CYS A 69 -10.82 -3.16 1.17
CA CYS A 69 -9.91 -4.22 1.62
C CYS A 69 -9.92 -4.50 3.13
N GLY A 70 -10.84 -3.88 3.88
CA GLY A 70 -10.92 -4.00 5.34
C GLY A 70 -9.71 -3.43 6.08
N ALA A 71 -9.69 -3.64 7.41
CA ALA A 71 -8.62 -3.13 8.27
C ALA A 71 -7.28 -3.79 7.97
N PHE A 72 -6.20 -3.01 7.98
CA PHE A 72 -4.82 -3.45 7.72
C PHE A 72 -4.60 -4.15 6.36
N GLY A 73 -5.53 -3.95 5.43
CA GLY A 73 -5.44 -4.36 4.03
C GLY A 73 -5.20 -3.16 3.11
N THR A 74 -4.41 -3.35 2.07
CA THR A 74 -4.17 -2.36 1.01
C THR A 74 -4.79 -2.80 -0.30
N CYS A 75 -5.40 -1.84 -0.99
CA CYS A 75 -5.96 -2.03 -2.32
C CYS A 75 -4.95 -1.63 -3.41
N ASN A 76 -4.89 -2.39 -4.50
CA ASN A 76 -4.19 -2.00 -5.72
C ASN A 76 -4.97 -2.55 -6.92
N PRO A 77 -5.58 -1.69 -7.76
CA PRO A 77 -6.45 -2.13 -8.84
C PRO A 77 -5.69 -2.86 -9.97
N LYS A 78 -4.35 -2.81 -9.97
CA LYS A 78 -3.50 -3.52 -10.93
C LYS A 78 -3.12 -4.93 -10.47
N ASN A 79 -3.40 -5.28 -9.21
CA ASN A 79 -3.09 -6.59 -8.66
C ASN A 79 -4.27 -7.57 -8.84
N SER A 80 -3.98 -8.86 -8.82
CA SER A 80 -4.97 -9.93 -8.73
C SER A 80 -4.53 -10.92 -7.64
N PRO A 81 -5.22 -10.97 -6.48
CA PRO A 81 -6.38 -10.15 -6.08
C PRO A 81 -6.01 -8.67 -5.84
N ILE A 82 -7.00 -7.77 -5.93
CA ILE A 82 -6.81 -6.33 -5.70
C ILE A 82 -6.43 -5.99 -4.26
N CYS A 83 -6.86 -6.81 -3.30
CA CYS A 83 -6.58 -6.62 -1.88
C CYS A 83 -5.46 -7.53 -1.39
N SER A 84 -4.58 -6.96 -0.56
CA SER A 84 -3.51 -7.70 0.12
C SER A 84 -3.31 -7.19 1.54
N CYS A 85 -2.91 -8.05 2.47
CA CYS A 85 -2.50 -7.61 3.79
C CYS A 85 -1.16 -6.89 3.73
N PHE A 86 -0.96 -5.90 4.59
CA PHE A 86 0.37 -5.33 4.79
C PHE A 86 1.39 -6.40 5.17
N GLN A 87 2.66 -6.18 4.81
CA GLN A 87 3.71 -7.07 5.27
C GLN A 87 3.75 -7.09 6.82
N GLY A 88 3.88 -8.29 7.41
CA GLY A 88 3.76 -8.50 8.85
C GLY A 88 2.32 -8.73 9.34
N PHE A 89 1.35 -8.75 8.43
CA PHE A 89 -0.06 -9.04 8.69
C PHE A 89 -0.54 -10.25 7.88
N GLU A 90 -1.65 -10.83 8.28
CA GLU A 90 -2.31 -11.93 7.60
C GLU A 90 -3.84 -11.81 7.65
N PRO A 91 -4.57 -12.49 6.74
CA PRO A 91 -6.01 -12.41 6.74
C PRO A 91 -6.60 -12.86 8.07
N ASN A 92 -7.52 -12.07 8.61
CA ASN A 92 -8.24 -12.44 9.83
C ASN A 92 -9.09 -13.70 9.60
N ASN A 93 -9.67 -13.83 8.41
CA ASN A 93 -10.38 -15.03 7.96
C ASN A 93 -9.90 -15.47 6.58
N THR A 94 -9.01 -16.47 6.55
CA THR A 94 -8.42 -17.00 5.31
C THR A 94 -9.45 -17.58 4.36
N LYS A 95 -10.56 -18.16 4.86
CA LYS A 95 -11.60 -18.75 4.00
C LYS A 95 -12.37 -17.66 3.24
N GLU A 96 -12.73 -16.58 3.92
CA GLU A 96 -13.37 -15.41 3.29
C GLU A 96 -12.41 -14.73 2.31
N TRP A 97 -11.17 -14.52 2.73
CA TRP A 97 -10.14 -13.86 1.93
C TRP A 97 -9.91 -14.57 0.59
N ASN A 98 -9.79 -15.90 0.62
CA ASN A 98 -9.59 -16.72 -0.57
C ASN A 98 -10.82 -16.77 -1.50
N ARG A 99 -11.99 -16.36 -1.01
CA ARG A 99 -13.23 -16.23 -1.78
C ARG A 99 -13.47 -14.81 -2.28
N GLY A 100 -12.53 -13.89 -2.07
CA GLY A 100 -12.67 -12.47 -2.45
C GLY A 100 -13.51 -11.65 -1.47
N ASN A 101 -13.79 -12.15 -0.26
CA ASN A 101 -14.39 -11.35 0.80
C ASN A 101 -13.30 -10.85 1.75
N TRP A 102 -12.97 -9.56 1.64
CA TRP A 102 -11.90 -8.92 2.43
C TRP A 102 -12.42 -8.11 3.62
N THR A 103 -13.73 -8.14 3.89
CA THR A 103 -14.38 -7.32 4.95
C THR A 103 -13.80 -7.55 6.34
N SER A 104 -13.43 -8.80 6.67
CA SER A 104 -12.78 -9.16 7.93
C SER A 104 -11.37 -8.57 8.08
N GLY A 105 -10.79 -8.04 7.01
CA GLY A 105 -9.47 -7.43 6.98
C GLY A 105 -8.34 -8.39 7.35
N CYS A 106 -7.27 -7.79 7.84
CA CYS A 106 -6.05 -8.47 8.27
C CYS A 106 -5.79 -8.23 9.76
N VAL A 107 -4.99 -9.10 10.35
CA VAL A 107 -4.49 -9.00 11.72
C VAL A 107 -2.98 -9.08 11.72
N ARG A 108 -2.37 -8.48 12.72
CA ARG A 108 -0.91 -8.48 12.88
C ARG A 108 -0.45 -9.89 13.25
N ARG A 109 0.60 -10.38 12.59
CA ARG A 109 1.19 -11.71 12.87
C ARG A 109 1.91 -11.76 14.20
N THR A 110 2.73 -10.74 14.46
CA THR A 110 3.59 -10.67 15.64
C THR A 110 3.22 -9.44 16.47
N PRO A 111 2.88 -9.61 17.75
CA PRO A 111 2.54 -8.50 18.65
C PRO A 111 3.64 -7.44 18.73
N LEU A 112 3.27 -6.19 18.98
CA LEU A 112 4.24 -5.10 19.18
C LEU A 112 5.01 -5.27 20.51
N GLN A 113 6.10 -4.51 20.67
CA GLN A 113 6.91 -4.55 21.88
C GLN A 113 6.07 -4.20 23.11
N CYS A 114 5.30 -3.12 23.07
CA CYS A 114 4.49 -2.69 24.22
C CYS A 114 3.44 -3.74 24.63
N GLU A 115 2.94 -4.53 23.68
CA GLU A 115 2.00 -5.63 23.94
C GLU A 115 2.73 -6.82 24.62
N ARG A 116 3.98 -7.08 24.26
CA ARG A 116 4.81 -8.18 24.81
C ARG A 116 5.41 -7.88 26.18
N VAL A 117 5.73 -6.61 26.48
CA VAL A 117 6.29 -6.21 27.78
C VAL A 117 5.27 -6.46 28.89
N ASN A 118 3.98 -6.23 28.61
CA ASN A 118 2.89 -6.55 29.54
C ASN A 118 2.77 -8.07 29.83
N THR A 119 3.37 -8.91 28.99
CA THR A 119 3.40 -10.38 29.16
C THR A 119 4.78 -10.91 29.60
N GLY A 120 5.70 -10.04 30.04
CA GLY A 120 7.01 -10.43 30.57
C GLY A 120 8.07 -10.79 29.51
N GLY A 121 7.89 -10.40 28.26
CA GLY A 121 8.83 -10.70 27.17
C GLY A 121 9.90 -9.63 26.98
N GLU A 122 11.19 -10.01 27.09
CA GLU A 122 12.31 -9.21 26.59
C GLU A 122 12.27 -9.17 25.05
N GLY A 123 12.09 -7.98 24.48
CA GLY A 123 11.96 -7.83 23.03
C GLY A 123 12.72 -6.61 22.51
N LYS A 124 13.38 -6.78 21.36
CA LYS A 124 13.94 -5.64 20.60
C LYS A 124 12.85 -4.63 20.29
N LYS A 125 13.25 -3.35 20.23
CA LYS A 125 12.34 -2.25 19.87
C LYS A 125 11.68 -2.48 18.53
N ASP A 126 10.39 -2.17 18.44
CA ASP A 126 9.65 -2.18 17.18
C ASP A 126 10.32 -1.28 16.13
N GLY A 127 9.98 -1.52 14.86
CA GLY A 127 10.38 -0.64 13.76
C GLY A 127 9.23 -0.39 12.82
N PHE A 128 9.55 0.12 11.63
CA PHE A 128 8.56 0.48 10.63
C PHE A 128 8.88 -0.13 9.28
N LEU A 129 7.84 -0.59 8.59
CA LEU A 129 7.89 -0.90 7.17
C LEU A 129 7.47 0.34 6.39
N ASN A 130 8.28 0.72 5.40
CA ASN A 130 7.98 1.83 4.50
C ASN A 130 7.18 1.31 3.30
N LEU A 131 5.98 1.84 3.13
CA LEU A 131 5.12 1.64 1.96
C LEU A 131 5.10 2.94 1.15
N LYS A 132 5.58 2.88 -0.09
CA LYS A 132 5.68 4.00 -1.01
C LYS A 132 4.38 4.21 -1.77
N MET A 133 4.11 5.46 -2.16
CA MET A 133 3.02 5.84 -3.08
C MET A 133 1.64 5.39 -2.58
N MET A 134 1.36 5.69 -1.31
CA MET A 134 0.14 5.27 -0.64
C MET A 134 -0.88 6.41 -0.59
N LYS A 135 -2.15 6.08 -0.83
CA LYS A 135 -3.26 6.72 -0.13
C LYS A 135 -3.14 6.33 1.34
N VAL A 136 -2.85 7.32 2.19
CA VAL A 136 -2.73 7.09 3.63
C VAL A 136 -4.10 6.77 4.24
N PRO A 137 -4.14 6.05 5.39
CA PRO A 137 -5.39 5.65 6.00
C PRO A 137 -6.26 6.83 6.42
N ASP A 138 -7.54 6.56 6.60
CA ASP A 138 -8.48 7.52 7.14
C ASP A 138 -8.13 7.95 8.58
N ILE A 139 -8.64 9.12 8.98
CA ILE A 139 -8.63 9.61 10.38
C ILE A 139 -7.21 9.61 11.00
N ALA A 140 -6.36 10.51 10.50
CA ALA A 140 -5.05 10.77 11.10
C ALA A 140 -5.15 11.68 12.34
N VAL A 141 -4.22 11.51 13.28
CA VAL A 141 -3.90 12.49 14.32
C VAL A 141 -2.73 13.34 13.82
N TRP A 142 -2.96 14.65 13.80
CA TRP A 142 -2.07 15.64 13.21
C TRP A 142 -1.17 16.25 14.28
N SER A 143 0.08 16.53 13.94
CA SER A 143 0.94 17.36 14.79
C SER A 143 1.89 18.20 13.96
N SER A 144 2.32 19.34 14.51
CA SER A 144 3.28 20.25 13.91
C SER A 144 4.74 19.76 13.99
N ALA A 145 4.94 18.46 14.27
CA ALA A 145 6.27 17.89 14.36
C ALA A 145 6.96 17.85 12.99
N PHE A 146 8.26 18.13 12.97
CA PHE A 146 9.09 17.94 11.79
C PHE A 146 9.19 16.45 11.41
N GLU A 147 9.47 16.17 10.14
CA GLU A 147 9.54 14.82 9.57
C GLU A 147 10.38 13.85 10.43
N ASN A 148 11.57 14.29 10.86
CA ASN A 148 12.48 13.47 11.67
C ASN A 148 11.95 13.16 13.08
N LYS A 149 10.97 13.92 13.56
CA LYS A 149 10.33 13.72 14.88
C LYS A 149 9.10 12.82 14.81
N CYS A 150 8.39 12.71 13.67
CA CYS A 150 7.23 11.82 13.52
C CYS A 150 7.53 10.39 13.96
N ARG A 151 8.66 9.85 13.47
CA ARG A 151 9.09 8.50 13.78
C ARG A 151 9.34 8.31 15.28
N VAL A 152 9.98 9.28 15.92
CA VAL A 152 10.33 9.22 17.35
C VAL A 152 9.06 9.27 18.20
N GLN A 153 8.18 10.24 17.92
CA GLN A 153 6.91 10.38 18.62
C GLN A 153 6.04 9.12 18.51
N CYS A 154 5.96 8.52 17.31
CA CYS A 154 5.22 7.29 17.13
C CYS A 154 5.85 6.11 17.90
N LEU A 155 7.18 5.99 17.95
CA LEU A 155 7.82 4.92 18.72
C LEU A 155 7.59 5.04 20.23
N GLU A 156 7.64 6.27 20.75
CA GLU A 156 7.47 6.56 22.18
C GLU A 156 6.01 6.41 22.62
N ASN A 157 5.05 6.59 21.71
CA ASN A 157 3.65 6.31 21.97
C ASN A 157 3.30 4.84 21.66
N CYS A 158 3.08 4.02 22.68
CA CYS A 158 2.70 2.61 22.52
C CYS A 158 1.39 2.38 21.75
N SER A 159 0.50 3.37 21.69
CA SER A 159 -0.74 3.27 20.90
C SER A 159 -0.52 3.60 19.43
N CYS A 160 0.59 4.24 19.05
CA CYS A 160 0.84 4.58 17.66
C CYS A 160 1.23 3.35 16.85
N ILE A 161 0.52 3.13 15.73
CA ILE A 161 0.68 1.96 14.87
C ILE A 161 1.14 2.31 13.45
N ALA A 162 1.06 3.57 13.04
CA ALA A 162 1.64 4.06 11.78
C ALA A 162 1.88 5.57 11.84
N TYR A 163 2.75 6.06 10.96
CA TYR A 163 2.89 7.49 10.70
C TYR A 163 3.18 7.77 9.23
N ALA A 164 2.95 9.00 8.82
CA ALA A 164 3.31 9.55 7.52
C ALA A 164 3.70 11.03 7.71
N PHE A 165 4.40 11.59 6.74
CA PHE A 165 4.72 13.01 6.73
C PHE A 165 4.43 13.56 5.35
N ASP A 166 3.81 14.73 5.33
CA ASP A 166 3.63 15.53 4.13
C ASP A 166 4.10 16.97 4.41
N THR A 167 4.69 17.64 3.42
CA THR A 167 5.28 18.96 3.62
C THR A 167 4.26 20.07 3.84
N GLY A 168 3.03 19.93 3.31
CA GLY A 168 1.96 20.92 3.48
C GLY A 168 1.10 20.66 4.71
N ILE A 169 0.95 19.40 5.09
CA ILE A 169 0.11 18.95 6.21
C ILE A 169 0.91 18.82 7.51
N GLY A 170 2.16 18.36 7.43
CA GLY A 170 2.98 18.01 8.57
C GLY A 170 2.87 16.53 8.96
N CYS A 171 3.01 16.27 10.26
CA CYS A 171 3.10 14.92 10.79
C CYS A 171 1.71 14.30 11.00
N MET A 172 1.49 13.13 10.42
CA MET A 172 0.29 12.33 10.60
C MET A 172 0.61 11.02 11.31
N SER A 173 -0.19 10.65 12.30
CA SER A 173 -0.04 9.39 13.03
C SER A 173 -1.38 8.71 13.25
N TRP A 174 -1.36 7.38 13.38
CA TRP A 174 -2.56 6.58 13.59
C TRP A 174 -2.42 5.73 14.85
N THR A 175 -3.50 5.69 15.63
CA THR A 175 -3.63 4.85 16.84
C THR A 175 -4.71 3.78 16.71
N ASN A 176 -5.64 3.97 15.75
CA ASN A 176 -6.72 3.04 15.45
C ASN A 176 -6.38 2.18 14.23
N LYS A 177 -7.22 1.17 13.97
CA LYS A 177 -7.08 0.29 12.80
C LYS A 177 -6.93 1.11 11.52
N LEU A 178 -5.96 0.74 10.69
CA LEU A 178 -5.70 1.41 9.42
C LEU A 178 -6.74 0.92 8.40
N ILE A 179 -7.59 1.80 7.89
CA ILE A 179 -8.63 1.49 6.91
C ILE A 179 -8.45 2.42 5.70
N ASP A 180 -9.04 2.02 4.56
CA ASP A 180 -9.11 2.84 3.34
C ASP A 180 -7.75 3.17 2.69
N THR A 181 -6.80 2.25 2.81
CA THR A 181 -5.48 2.38 2.17
C THR A 181 -5.42 1.78 0.78
N GLN A 182 -4.74 2.49 -0.12
CA GLN A 182 -4.53 2.08 -1.52
C GLN A 182 -3.10 2.39 -1.93
N GLN A 183 -2.52 1.52 -2.75
CA GLN A 183 -1.24 1.76 -3.40
C GLN A 183 -1.48 2.30 -4.81
N PHE A 184 -0.92 3.48 -5.08
CA PHE A 184 -0.93 4.10 -6.40
C PHE A 184 0.26 3.64 -7.24
N SER A 185 0.15 3.77 -8.56
CA SER A 185 1.29 3.55 -9.46
C SER A 185 2.25 4.74 -9.55
N SER A 186 1.79 5.91 -9.12
CA SER A 186 2.53 7.16 -9.10
C SER A 186 1.85 8.10 -8.11
N SER A 187 2.60 9.03 -7.53
CA SER A 187 2.10 9.97 -6.51
C SER A 187 1.65 9.25 -5.22
N GLY A 188 1.13 10.01 -4.25
CA GLY A 188 0.84 9.51 -2.91
C GLY A 188 2.00 9.71 -1.94
N LEU A 189 1.76 9.35 -0.67
CA LEU A 189 2.70 9.56 0.41
C LEU A 189 3.39 8.27 0.81
N ASP A 190 4.51 8.41 1.53
CA ASP A 190 5.13 7.30 2.22
C ASP A 190 4.39 7.04 3.54
N LEU A 191 3.90 5.81 3.71
CA LEU A 191 3.28 5.33 4.94
C LEU A 191 4.24 4.39 5.67
N TYR A 192 4.49 4.68 6.94
CA TYR A 192 5.37 3.89 7.80
C TYR A 192 4.54 3.11 8.81
N ILE A 193 4.38 1.81 8.60
CA ILE A 193 3.58 0.94 9.48
C ILE A 193 4.48 0.33 10.55
N ARG A 194 4.12 0.55 11.82
CA ARG A 194 4.84 -0.02 12.97
C ARG A 194 4.67 -1.53 12.97
N VAL A 195 5.75 -2.27 13.12
CA VAL A 195 5.78 -3.74 13.22
C VAL A 195 6.80 -4.20 14.24
N ALA A 196 6.61 -5.42 14.74
CA ALA A 196 7.61 -6.10 15.55
C ALA A 196 8.97 -6.17 14.83
N TYR A 197 10.06 -6.05 15.59
CA TYR A 197 11.42 -6.14 15.04
C TYR A 197 11.65 -7.38 14.17
N SER A 198 11.07 -8.53 14.56
CA SER A 198 11.17 -9.79 13.82
C SER A 198 10.54 -9.77 12.43
N GLU A 199 9.66 -8.81 12.13
CA GLU A 199 9.08 -8.63 10.80
C GLU A 199 9.97 -7.78 9.88
N LEU A 200 10.94 -7.06 10.44
CA LEU A 200 11.92 -6.28 9.68
C LEU A 200 12.91 -7.24 9.02
N GLY A 201 13.10 -7.11 7.71
CA GLY A 201 14.00 -7.99 6.94
C GLY A 201 13.37 -9.30 6.45
N LYS A 202 12.10 -9.58 6.77
CA LYS A 202 11.31 -10.67 6.15
C LYS A 202 10.74 -10.30 4.78
N ALA A 203 11.16 -9.17 4.18
CA ALA A 203 10.72 -8.76 2.85
C ALA A 203 10.94 -9.94 1.92
N ARG A 204 9.81 -10.51 1.48
CA ARG A 204 9.64 -11.80 0.81
C ARG A 204 10.91 -12.14 0.05
N ASP A 205 11.68 -13.10 0.56
CA ASP A 205 12.98 -13.53 0.01
C ASP A 205 12.76 -14.30 -1.32
N VAL A 206 11.82 -13.84 -2.14
CA VAL A 206 11.46 -14.34 -3.46
C VAL A 206 12.70 -14.31 -4.35
N LYS A 207 13.60 -13.33 -4.17
CA LYS A 207 14.88 -13.35 -4.86
C LYS A 207 15.71 -14.57 -4.47
N LYS A 208 15.88 -14.88 -3.18
CA LYS A 208 16.58 -16.13 -2.78
C LYS A 208 15.84 -17.39 -3.21
N ILE A 209 14.51 -17.43 -3.10
CA ILE A 209 13.71 -18.58 -3.54
C ILE A 209 13.87 -18.81 -5.05
N VAL A 210 13.73 -17.76 -5.86
CA VAL A 210 13.91 -17.81 -7.33
C VAL A 210 15.34 -18.23 -7.67
N THR A 211 16.35 -17.64 -7.04
CA THR A 211 17.75 -18.02 -7.25
C THR A 211 18.00 -19.49 -6.91
N ILE A 212 17.48 -19.99 -5.79
CA ILE A 212 17.62 -21.39 -5.40
C ILE A 212 16.94 -22.32 -6.42
N THR A 213 15.70 -22.00 -6.84
CA THR A 213 14.96 -22.82 -7.83
C THR A 213 15.62 -22.85 -9.20
N VAL A 214 16.20 -21.74 -9.65
CA VAL A 214 16.92 -21.68 -10.94
C VAL A 214 18.19 -22.52 -10.87
N ILE A 215 18.96 -22.43 -9.79
CA ILE A 215 20.20 -23.20 -9.62
C ILE A 215 19.89 -24.70 -9.54
N THR A 216 18.87 -25.12 -8.80
CA THR A 216 18.49 -26.53 -8.74
C THR A 216 18.00 -27.05 -10.09
N GLY A 217 17.22 -26.25 -10.82
CA GLY A 217 16.74 -26.62 -12.16
C GLY A 217 17.87 -26.81 -13.17
N THR A 218 18.87 -25.92 -13.18
CA THR A 218 20.00 -26.02 -14.12
C THR A 218 20.91 -27.22 -13.82
N ILE A 219 21.16 -27.52 -12.55
CA ILE A 219 21.93 -28.71 -12.14
C ILE A 219 21.19 -30.00 -12.52
N PHE A 220 19.88 -30.05 -12.34
CA PHE A 220 19.10 -31.23 -12.70
C PHE A 220 19.14 -31.48 -14.22
N LEU A 221 18.94 -30.44 -15.02
CA LEU A 221 18.98 -30.55 -16.48
C LEU A 221 20.36 -30.95 -17.03
N SER A 222 21.45 -30.47 -16.42
CA SER A 222 22.81 -30.85 -16.82
C SER A 222 23.14 -32.30 -16.48
N ILE A 223 22.67 -32.80 -15.33
CA ILE A 223 22.82 -34.21 -14.95
C ILE A 223 22.02 -35.10 -15.91
N CYS A 224 20.75 -34.74 -16.19
CA CYS A 224 19.92 -35.51 -17.12
C CYS A 224 20.52 -35.57 -18.52
N SER A 225 21.03 -34.45 -19.05
CA SER A 225 21.66 -34.43 -20.37
C SER A 225 22.96 -35.25 -20.41
N TYR A 226 23.76 -35.21 -19.34
CA TYR A 226 24.97 -36.03 -19.21
C TYR A 226 24.64 -37.53 -19.15
N LEU A 227 23.62 -37.93 -18.37
CA LEU A 227 23.19 -39.33 -18.28
C LEU A 227 22.63 -39.83 -19.62
N LEU A 228 21.82 -39.03 -20.31
CA LEU A 228 21.33 -39.35 -21.66
C LEU A 228 22.47 -39.50 -22.67
N TRP A 229 23.46 -38.62 -22.61
CA TRP A 229 24.65 -38.69 -23.46
C TRP A 229 25.47 -39.95 -23.19
N MET A 230 25.71 -40.30 -21.93
CA MET A 230 26.38 -41.56 -21.57
C MET A 230 25.59 -42.79 -22.02
N TRP A 231 24.26 -42.76 -21.93
CA TRP A 231 23.41 -43.88 -22.35
C TRP A 231 23.48 -44.09 -23.87
N MET A 232 23.42 -43.00 -24.64
CA MET A 232 23.62 -43.03 -26.10
C MET A 232 25.03 -43.48 -26.49
N ALA A 233 26.07 -43.05 -25.76
CA ALA A 233 27.45 -43.47 -26.00
C ALA A 233 27.64 -44.98 -25.77
N LYS A 234 27.03 -45.54 -24.72
CA LYS A 234 27.04 -46.99 -24.47
C LYS A 234 26.33 -47.80 -25.56
N GLN A 235 25.23 -47.29 -26.13
CA GLN A 235 24.55 -47.96 -27.24
C GLN A 235 25.39 -47.98 -28.52
N LYS A 236 26.22 -46.96 -28.78
CA LYS A 236 27.12 -46.92 -29.94
C LYS A 236 28.33 -47.87 -29.83
N CYS A 237 28.76 -48.25 -28.62
CA CYS A 237 29.83 -49.24 -28.41
C CYS A 237 29.36 -50.70 -28.45
N ASN A 238 28.05 -50.97 -28.51
CA ASN A 238 27.49 -52.32 -28.54
C ASN A 238 27.01 -52.77 -29.93
N ILE A 239 27.49 -52.13 -31.01
CA ILE A 239 27.27 -52.60 -32.38
C ILE A 239 28.44 -53.53 -32.74
N PRO A 240 28.25 -54.86 -32.81
CA PRO A 240 29.29 -55.76 -33.30
C PRO A 240 29.39 -55.60 -34.82
N ILE A 241 30.63 -55.49 -35.32
CA ILE A 241 30.99 -55.59 -36.74
C ILE A 241 30.85 -57.06 -37.18
#